data_AF-A0A564Z0J9-F1
#
_entry.id   AF-A0A564Z0J9-F1
#
_cell.length_a   1.000
_cell.length_b   1.000
_cell.length_c   1.000
_cell.angle_alpha   90.00
_cell.angle_beta   90.00
_cell.angle_gamma   90.00
#
_symmetry.space_group_name_H-M   'P 1'
#
loop_
_entity.id
_entity.type
_entity.pdbx_description
1 polymer ?
#
loop_
_entity_poly.entity_id
_entity_poly.type
_entity_poly.pdbx_seq_one_letter_code
_entity_poly.pdbx_strand_id
1 'polypeptide(L)'
;MSPQRGLPSLSSLSCQKKTRSCATHTAALSGETAEAFTVLHQLFGAARYVSCFVEPQIWWKLLSENSRRCLESTSPASLASNYFLLANLLAGSSLEPLIACSDGELSSTCPLLRITAYLTSDEQISCAAFASKSGLLECANALIALLKEIVEKVEKSCIPRGDSGEGVLKQISEKVLEDTFFLLMAISAGWNEGLERTEFVVEFNDQVGRLLCQLSQLQHTLLKDDAPKGEAHSDAEMPEEALITEAKRTGQILERLYGYQLPKLLRRLDTSRKEKGRCWHAKSTDLSIFIHAVLAAGPGLLLGLEPTTCVCNANGKDKTNYQVDINESPLMLTLRLLEEGCGLGEPLDVNKGGGGTSTNPLALAAEAELHLRGLLLLMRLSEHARVRVVMTQPRLFRYCLERLVLPSCLWRAGRTAEAMRKAAATSLVALLAAVVPLNPPTPASHSSSEGVSPRERMLDQWLDER
;
A
#
# COMPACT_ATOMS: atom_id res chain seq x y z
N MET A 1 0.88 -34.70 -10.90
CA MET A 1 0.07 -34.47 -9.69
C MET A 1 -0.27 -32.99 -9.67
N SER A 2 -1.54 -32.60 -9.74
CA SER A 2 -1.94 -31.18 -9.71
C SER A 2 -1.65 -30.57 -8.34
N PRO A 3 -1.16 -29.32 -8.26
CA PRO A 3 -0.94 -28.65 -6.98
C PRO A 3 -2.28 -28.40 -6.25
N GLN A 4 -2.32 -28.65 -4.94
CA GLN A 4 -3.49 -28.46 -4.07
C GLN A 4 -3.75 -26.97 -3.74
N ARG A 5 -3.78 -26.08 -4.75
CA ARG A 5 -4.21 -24.68 -4.53
C ARG A 5 -5.75 -24.60 -4.59
N GLY A 6 -6.40 -23.76 -3.80
CA GLY A 6 -7.86 -23.54 -3.94
C GLY A 6 -8.24 -22.97 -5.31
N LEU A 7 -9.48 -23.14 -5.76
CA LEU A 7 -9.96 -22.43 -6.96
C LEU A 7 -10.12 -20.93 -6.65
N PRO A 8 -9.74 -20.02 -7.58
CA PRO A 8 -10.01 -18.59 -7.41
C PRO A 8 -11.51 -18.31 -7.29
N SER A 9 -11.87 -17.33 -6.46
CA SER A 9 -13.25 -17.14 -6.02
C SER A 9 -13.99 -16.15 -6.92
N LEU A 10 -14.83 -16.66 -7.83
CA LEU A 10 -15.70 -15.81 -8.66
C LEU A 10 -16.79 -15.08 -7.86
N SER A 11 -16.89 -15.31 -6.54
CA SER A 11 -17.84 -14.62 -5.67
C SER A 11 -17.68 -13.10 -5.68
N SER A 12 -16.50 -12.57 -6.01
CA SER A 12 -16.26 -11.12 -6.16
C SER A 12 -16.93 -10.50 -7.40
N LEU A 13 -17.32 -11.32 -8.39
CA LEU A 13 -18.09 -10.87 -9.56
C LEU A 13 -19.60 -10.89 -9.31
N SER A 14 -20.06 -11.60 -8.28
CA SER A 14 -21.48 -11.72 -7.92
C SER A 14 -21.74 -11.05 -6.59
N CYS A 15 -22.45 -9.92 -6.59
CA CYS A 15 -23.02 -9.29 -5.39
C CYS A 15 -24.10 -10.16 -4.71
N GLN A 16 -23.81 -11.41 -4.40
CA GLN A 16 -24.77 -12.30 -3.74
C GLN A 16 -24.04 -13.19 -2.74
N LYS A 17 -23.80 -12.65 -1.55
CA LYS A 17 -23.90 -13.47 -0.34
C LYS A 17 -24.59 -12.72 0.80
N LYS A 18 -25.75 -13.28 1.14
CA LYS A 18 -26.59 -13.15 2.35
C LYS A 18 -25.91 -12.41 3.52
N THR A 19 -26.20 -11.13 3.65
CA THR A 19 -26.30 -10.51 4.97
C THR A 19 -27.62 -10.98 5.61
N ARG A 20 -27.52 -11.61 6.79
CA ARG A 20 -28.67 -11.86 7.65
C ARG A 20 -29.25 -10.48 8.05
N SER A 21 -30.57 -10.38 7.98
CA SER A 21 -31.45 -9.24 8.30
C SER A 21 -31.47 -8.07 7.31
N CYS A 22 -32.25 -8.20 6.23
CA CYS A 22 -33.50 -7.46 6.09
C CYS A 22 -34.30 -8.07 4.92
N ALA A 23 -35.61 -8.24 5.10
CA ALA A 23 -36.48 -8.77 4.07
C ALA A 23 -36.56 -7.83 2.86
N THR A 24 -36.93 -8.38 1.70
CA THR A 24 -37.24 -7.73 0.41
C THR A 24 -36.06 -7.25 -0.45
N HIS A 25 -35.47 -8.18 -1.22
CA HIS A 25 -35.32 -8.14 -2.69
C HIS A 25 -34.30 -9.22 -3.13
N THR A 26 -34.72 -10.49 -3.14
CA THR A 26 -34.03 -11.55 -3.87
C THR A 26 -34.31 -11.40 -5.36
N ALA A 27 -33.50 -10.60 -6.06
CA ALA A 27 -33.43 -10.68 -7.51
C ALA A 27 -32.65 -11.97 -7.86
N ALA A 28 -33.36 -13.02 -8.24
CA ALA A 28 -32.73 -14.21 -8.81
C ALA A 28 -31.91 -13.81 -10.05
N LEU A 29 -30.68 -14.31 -10.16
CA LEU A 29 -29.89 -14.23 -11.39
C LEU A 29 -30.74 -14.77 -12.55
N SER A 30 -30.81 -14.05 -13.67
CA SER A 30 -31.50 -14.55 -14.86
C SER A 30 -30.83 -15.84 -15.34
N GLY A 31 -31.59 -16.76 -15.96
CA GLY A 31 -31.03 -18.04 -16.44
C GLY A 31 -29.77 -17.86 -17.30
N GLU A 32 -29.77 -16.84 -18.16
CA GLU A 32 -28.63 -16.47 -19.01
C GLU A 32 -27.38 -16.07 -18.20
N THR A 33 -27.53 -15.33 -17.11
CA THR A 33 -26.39 -14.97 -16.24
C THR A 33 -25.83 -16.19 -15.51
N ALA A 34 -26.69 -17.09 -15.03
CA ALA A 34 -26.27 -18.32 -14.37
C ALA A 34 -25.52 -19.28 -15.33
N GLU A 35 -26.00 -19.38 -16.57
CA GLU A 35 -25.32 -20.14 -17.62
C GLU A 35 -23.96 -19.53 -17.97
N ALA A 36 -23.88 -18.20 -18.16
CA ALA A 36 -22.62 -17.51 -18.42
C ALA A 36 -21.60 -17.73 -17.29
N PHE A 37 -22.03 -17.67 -16.02
CA PHE A 37 -21.16 -18.00 -14.88
C PHE A 37 -20.68 -19.44 -14.91
N THR A 38 -21.54 -20.38 -15.29
CA THR A 38 -21.16 -21.80 -15.42
C THR A 38 -20.10 -22.00 -16.49
N VAL A 39 -20.26 -21.35 -17.65
CA VAL A 39 -19.27 -21.38 -18.74
C VAL A 39 -17.94 -20.77 -18.30
N LEU A 40 -17.97 -19.62 -17.59
CA LEU A 40 -16.75 -19.01 -17.05
C LEU A 40 -16.04 -19.92 -16.05
N HIS A 41 -16.78 -20.54 -15.13
CA HIS A 41 -16.21 -21.52 -14.20
C HIS A 41 -15.55 -22.71 -14.91
N GLN A 42 -16.19 -23.25 -15.95
CA GLN A 42 -15.63 -24.33 -16.75
C GLN A 42 -14.36 -23.90 -17.51
N LEU A 43 -14.37 -22.69 -18.08
CA LEU A 43 -13.21 -22.12 -18.78
C LEU A 43 -12.02 -21.94 -17.84
N PHE A 44 -12.25 -21.41 -16.64
CA PHE A 44 -11.23 -21.21 -15.63
C PHE A 44 -10.70 -22.54 -15.07
N GLY A 45 -11.58 -23.51 -14.83
CA GLY A 45 -11.20 -24.88 -14.49
C GLY A 45 -10.36 -25.54 -15.58
N ALA A 46 -10.72 -25.35 -16.85
CA ALA A 46 -9.98 -25.86 -17.99
C ALA A 46 -8.59 -25.19 -18.10
N ALA A 47 -8.50 -23.87 -17.93
CA ALA A 47 -7.22 -23.16 -17.92
C ALA A 47 -6.28 -23.71 -16.85
N ARG A 48 -6.82 -23.93 -15.64
CA ARG A 48 -6.07 -24.55 -14.54
C ARG A 48 -5.62 -25.97 -14.85
N TYR A 49 -6.45 -26.77 -15.50
CA TYR A 49 -6.09 -28.12 -15.91
C TYR A 49 -4.98 -28.09 -16.96
N VAL A 50 -5.09 -27.21 -17.96
CA VAL A 50 -4.10 -27.04 -19.03
C VAL A 50 -2.73 -26.65 -18.47
N SER A 51 -2.67 -25.80 -17.44
CA SER A 51 -1.39 -25.37 -16.86
C SER A 51 -0.64 -26.47 -16.10
N CYS A 52 -1.27 -27.63 -15.88
CA CYS A 52 -0.59 -28.82 -15.36
C CYS A 52 0.25 -29.54 -16.43
N PHE A 53 -0.04 -29.33 -17.71
CA PHE A 53 0.58 -30.04 -18.84
C PHE A 53 1.40 -29.12 -19.75
N VAL A 54 1.10 -27.83 -19.74
CA VAL A 54 1.75 -26.84 -20.61
C VAL A 54 2.73 -26.01 -19.82
N GLU A 55 3.94 -25.86 -20.35
CA GLU A 55 5.00 -25.06 -19.72
C GLU A 55 4.60 -23.59 -19.57
N PRO A 56 4.98 -22.93 -18.46
CA PRO A 56 4.75 -21.50 -18.22
C PRO A 56 5.10 -20.59 -19.39
N GLN A 57 6.21 -20.87 -20.06
CA GLN A 57 6.67 -20.03 -21.17
C GLN A 57 5.68 -19.99 -22.35
N ILE A 58 4.98 -21.10 -22.62
CA ILE A 58 4.08 -21.23 -23.78
C ILE A 58 2.79 -20.46 -23.52
N TRP A 59 2.09 -20.77 -22.42
CA TRP A 59 0.84 -20.07 -22.12
C TRP A 59 1.06 -18.62 -21.75
N TRP A 60 2.21 -18.27 -21.13
CA TRP A 60 2.54 -16.88 -20.83
C TRP A 60 2.65 -16.05 -22.08
N LYS A 61 3.38 -16.53 -23.10
CA LYS A 61 3.55 -15.82 -24.37
C LYS A 61 2.22 -15.55 -25.08
N LEU A 62 1.29 -16.51 -25.04
CA LEU A 62 -0.04 -16.36 -25.62
C LEU A 62 -0.89 -15.35 -24.85
N LEU A 63 -0.92 -15.49 -23.52
CA LEU A 63 -1.74 -14.65 -22.66
C LEU A 63 -1.24 -13.20 -22.61
N SER A 64 0.08 -12.99 -22.54
CA SER A 64 0.68 -11.65 -22.50
C SER A 64 0.38 -10.88 -23.78
N GLU A 65 0.48 -11.54 -24.94
CA GLU A 65 0.19 -10.92 -26.24
C GLU A 65 -1.32 -10.64 -26.39
N ASN A 66 -2.20 -11.52 -25.93
CA ASN A 66 -3.64 -11.26 -25.93
C ASN A 66 -4.00 -10.09 -25.01
N SER A 67 -3.43 -10.06 -23.81
CA SER A 67 -3.68 -9.01 -22.83
C SER A 67 -3.20 -7.64 -23.34
N ARG A 68 -2.04 -7.59 -24.01
CA ARG A 68 -1.54 -6.40 -24.71
C ARG A 68 -2.55 -5.86 -25.73
N ARG A 69 -3.13 -6.73 -26.56
CA ARG A 69 -4.18 -6.34 -27.52
C ARG A 69 -5.47 -5.87 -26.83
N CYS A 70 -5.84 -6.48 -25.72
CA CYS A 70 -7.00 -6.05 -24.92
C CYS A 70 -6.82 -4.65 -24.32
N LEU A 71 -5.60 -4.29 -23.92
CA LEU A 71 -5.25 -2.95 -23.47
C LEU A 71 -5.36 -1.93 -24.60
N GLU A 72 -4.79 -2.24 -25.78
CA GLU A 72 -4.85 -1.37 -26.96
C GLU A 72 -6.27 -1.13 -27.47
N SER A 73 -7.13 -2.16 -27.39
CA SER A 73 -8.53 -2.09 -27.82
C SER A 73 -9.48 -1.50 -26.76
N THR A 74 -8.98 -1.14 -25.57
CA THR A 74 -9.77 -0.57 -24.47
C THR A 74 -11.01 -1.39 -24.09
N SER A 75 -10.92 -2.73 -24.10
CA SER A 75 -12.02 -3.62 -23.68
C SER A 75 -11.80 -4.10 -22.23
N PRO A 76 -12.44 -3.48 -21.22
CA PRO A 76 -12.15 -3.80 -19.81
C PRO A 76 -12.57 -5.22 -19.42
N ALA A 77 -13.66 -5.72 -20.02
CA ALA A 77 -14.16 -7.07 -19.74
C ALA A 77 -13.23 -8.16 -20.31
N SER A 78 -12.66 -7.94 -21.49
CA SER A 78 -11.69 -8.85 -22.09
C SER A 78 -10.38 -8.89 -21.30
N LEU A 79 -9.93 -7.73 -20.81
CA LEU A 79 -8.74 -7.65 -19.95
C LEU A 79 -8.96 -8.37 -18.61
N ALA A 80 -10.10 -8.13 -17.95
CA ALA A 80 -10.47 -8.83 -16.72
C ALA A 80 -10.46 -10.35 -16.90
N SER A 81 -11.02 -10.84 -18.01
CA SER A 81 -11.04 -12.27 -18.34
C SER A 81 -9.62 -12.87 -18.49
N ASN A 82 -8.68 -12.11 -19.06
CA ASN A 82 -7.28 -12.54 -19.15
C ASN A 82 -6.63 -12.65 -17.76
N TYR A 83 -6.94 -11.76 -16.82
CA TYR A 83 -6.42 -11.88 -15.45
C TYR A 83 -7.01 -13.08 -14.71
N PHE A 84 -8.33 -13.35 -14.84
CA PHE A 84 -8.90 -14.56 -14.26
C PHE A 84 -8.29 -15.83 -14.88
N LEU A 85 -8.04 -15.85 -16.18
CA LEU A 85 -7.30 -16.94 -16.83
C LEU A 85 -5.87 -17.06 -16.27
N LEU A 86 -5.14 -15.96 -16.13
CA LEU A 86 -3.80 -15.93 -15.56
C LEU A 86 -3.78 -16.50 -14.14
N ALA A 87 -4.69 -16.06 -13.28
CA ALA A 87 -4.82 -16.55 -11.91
C ALA A 87 -5.01 -18.07 -11.86
N ASN A 88 -5.84 -18.62 -12.76
CA ASN A 88 -6.06 -20.07 -12.85
C ASN A 88 -4.86 -20.83 -13.43
N LEU A 89 -4.19 -20.27 -14.44
CA LEU A 89 -2.95 -20.84 -14.98
C LEU A 89 -1.88 -20.92 -13.89
N LEU A 90 -1.63 -19.82 -13.18
CA LEU A 90 -0.74 -19.75 -12.03
C LEU A 90 -1.13 -20.75 -10.94
N ALA A 91 -2.41 -20.87 -10.61
CA ALA A 91 -2.89 -21.77 -9.58
C ALA A 91 -2.73 -23.27 -9.96
N GLY A 92 -2.74 -23.61 -11.25
CA GLY A 92 -2.56 -24.98 -11.73
C GLY A 92 -1.11 -25.37 -12.06
N SER A 93 -0.22 -24.41 -12.30
CA SER A 93 1.17 -24.68 -12.67
C SER A 93 2.00 -25.27 -11.53
N SER A 94 2.88 -26.22 -11.84
CA SER A 94 3.91 -26.67 -10.89
C SER A 94 4.89 -25.53 -10.58
N LEU A 95 5.45 -25.55 -9.37
CA LEU A 95 6.30 -24.46 -8.90
C LEU A 95 7.65 -24.45 -9.62
N GLU A 96 8.25 -25.62 -9.87
CA GLU A 96 9.57 -25.80 -10.46
C GLU A 96 9.77 -25.04 -11.79
N PRO A 97 8.90 -25.18 -12.81
CA PRO A 97 9.08 -24.45 -14.06
C PRO A 97 8.79 -22.95 -13.92
N LEU A 98 8.06 -22.51 -12.88
CA LEU A 98 7.79 -21.08 -12.65
C LEU A 98 9.00 -20.34 -12.04
N ILE A 99 9.81 -21.04 -11.26
CA ILE A 99 11.00 -20.49 -10.58
C ILE A 99 12.31 -20.85 -11.31
N ALA A 100 12.24 -21.56 -12.43
CA ALA A 100 13.42 -21.91 -13.22
C ALA A 100 14.12 -20.64 -13.74
N CYS A 101 15.39 -20.47 -13.40
CA CYS A 101 16.25 -19.39 -13.88
C CYS A 101 17.38 -19.98 -14.72
N SER A 102 17.73 -19.33 -15.83
CA SER A 102 18.98 -19.58 -16.55
C SER A 102 20.10 -18.70 -15.96
N ASP A 103 21.31 -19.24 -15.85
CA ASP A 103 22.45 -18.64 -15.13
C ASP A 103 22.63 -17.12 -15.37
N GLY A 104 22.51 -16.32 -14.28
CA GLY A 104 23.08 -14.97 -14.17
C GLY A 104 22.12 -13.80 -13.95
N GLU A 105 20.91 -13.78 -14.55
CA GLU A 105 19.97 -12.65 -14.46
C GLU A 105 18.59 -13.09 -13.94
N LEU A 106 18.31 -12.86 -12.65
CA LEU A 106 17.07 -13.32 -12.01
C LEU A 106 15.79 -12.72 -12.61
N SER A 107 15.76 -11.43 -12.94
CA SER A 107 14.53 -10.72 -13.29
C SER A 107 14.07 -10.92 -14.74
N SER A 108 15.00 -11.15 -15.68
CA SER A 108 14.70 -11.35 -17.10
C SER A 108 14.40 -12.82 -17.44
N THR A 109 14.87 -13.76 -16.63
CA THR A 109 14.83 -15.20 -16.94
C THR A 109 13.76 -15.97 -16.16
N CYS A 110 13.45 -15.58 -14.92
CA CYS A 110 12.46 -16.27 -14.08
C CYS A 110 11.02 -16.01 -14.57
N PRO A 111 10.25 -17.04 -15.00
CA PRO A 111 8.88 -16.85 -15.47
C PRO A 111 7.97 -16.18 -14.43
N LEU A 112 8.08 -16.57 -13.16
CA LEU A 112 7.26 -15.98 -12.09
C LEU A 112 7.53 -14.48 -11.91
N LEU A 113 8.80 -14.06 -11.89
CA LEU A 113 9.17 -12.65 -11.72
C LEU A 113 8.76 -11.80 -12.94
N ARG A 114 8.79 -12.37 -14.14
CA ARG A 114 8.26 -11.70 -15.34
C ARG A 114 6.76 -11.46 -15.25
N ILE A 115 6.03 -12.41 -14.68
CA ILE A 115 4.58 -12.30 -14.48
C ILE A 115 4.26 -11.25 -13.41
N THR A 116 4.98 -11.24 -12.27
CA THR A 116 4.76 -10.22 -11.22
C THR A 116 5.15 -8.82 -11.70
N ALA A 117 6.23 -8.69 -12.48
CA ALA A 117 6.62 -7.43 -13.12
C ALA A 117 5.55 -6.94 -14.10
N TYR A 118 4.96 -7.83 -14.89
CA TYR A 118 3.85 -7.49 -15.79
C TYR A 118 2.62 -7.03 -15.00
N LEU A 119 2.17 -7.79 -14.00
CA LEU A 119 0.99 -7.46 -13.20
C LEU A 119 1.12 -6.13 -12.46
N THR A 120 2.35 -5.74 -12.13
CA THR A 120 2.64 -4.48 -11.43
C THR A 120 3.08 -3.35 -12.37
N SER A 121 3.01 -3.54 -13.69
CA SER A 121 3.37 -2.48 -14.63
C SER A 121 2.32 -1.36 -14.64
N ASP A 122 2.77 -0.15 -14.91
CA ASP A 122 1.90 1.04 -14.91
C ASP A 122 0.74 0.90 -15.90
N GLU A 123 0.96 0.22 -17.03
CA GLU A 123 -0.07 -0.08 -18.03
C GLU A 123 -1.21 -0.93 -17.46
N GLN A 124 -0.90 -1.95 -16.65
CA GLN A 124 -1.94 -2.81 -16.06
C GLN A 124 -2.73 -2.07 -14.99
N ILE A 125 -2.03 -1.34 -14.12
CA ILE A 125 -2.65 -0.71 -12.95
C ILE A 125 -3.46 0.52 -13.36
N SER A 126 -2.98 1.33 -14.30
CA SER A 126 -3.67 2.56 -14.74
C SER A 126 -4.96 2.29 -15.51
N CYS A 127 -5.09 1.12 -16.15
CA CYS A 127 -6.27 0.72 -16.92
C CYS A 127 -7.28 -0.13 -16.15
N ALA A 128 -7.13 -0.29 -14.83
CA ALA A 128 -7.91 -1.24 -14.04
C ALA A 128 -9.31 -0.72 -13.69
N ALA A 129 -10.28 -0.98 -14.57
CA ALA A 129 -11.71 -0.94 -14.21
C ALA A 129 -12.03 -1.97 -13.11
N PHE A 130 -13.18 -1.84 -12.45
CA PHE A 130 -13.61 -2.76 -11.37
C PHE A 130 -13.36 -4.24 -11.66
N ALA A 131 -13.83 -4.74 -12.81
CA ALA A 131 -13.67 -6.15 -13.18
C ALA A 131 -12.20 -6.57 -13.33
N SER A 132 -11.36 -5.66 -13.86
CA SER A 132 -9.92 -5.87 -13.97
C SER A 132 -9.27 -5.93 -12.60
N LYS A 133 -9.67 -5.07 -11.64
CA LYS A 133 -9.20 -5.13 -10.25
C LYS A 133 -9.55 -6.46 -9.59
N SER A 134 -10.76 -7.00 -9.81
CA SER A 134 -11.14 -8.34 -9.31
C SER A 134 -10.29 -9.45 -9.91
N GLY A 135 -10.00 -9.40 -11.22
CA GLY A 135 -9.10 -10.35 -11.86
C GLY A 135 -7.66 -10.26 -11.32
N LEU A 136 -7.15 -9.04 -11.10
CA LEU A 136 -5.84 -8.82 -10.49
C LEU A 136 -5.78 -9.28 -9.02
N LEU A 137 -6.88 -9.16 -8.27
CA LEU A 137 -6.99 -9.68 -6.91
C LEU A 137 -6.86 -11.21 -6.89
N GLU A 138 -7.48 -11.91 -7.84
CA GLU A 138 -7.30 -13.36 -7.98
C GLU A 138 -5.87 -13.75 -8.39
N CYS A 139 -5.21 -12.93 -9.22
CA CYS A 139 -3.78 -13.10 -9.48
C CYS A 139 -2.96 -12.95 -8.18
N ALA A 140 -3.23 -11.94 -7.36
CA ALA A 140 -2.55 -11.74 -6.09
C ALA A 140 -2.76 -12.94 -5.13
N ASN A 141 -3.98 -13.48 -5.07
CA ASN A 141 -4.30 -14.69 -4.31
C ASN A 141 -3.48 -15.91 -4.80
N ALA A 142 -3.40 -16.12 -6.11
CA ALA A 142 -2.58 -17.18 -6.70
C ALA A 142 -1.07 -16.99 -6.41
N LEU A 143 -0.58 -15.75 -6.45
CA LEU A 143 0.80 -15.40 -6.10
C LEU A 143 1.11 -15.67 -4.62
N ILE A 144 0.18 -15.38 -3.70
CA ILE A 144 0.35 -15.70 -2.27
C ILE A 144 0.43 -17.21 -2.04
N ALA A 145 -0.41 -17.99 -2.73
CA ALA A 145 -0.34 -19.45 -2.66
C ALA A 145 1.00 -19.99 -3.18
N LEU A 146 1.51 -19.44 -4.29
CA LEU A 146 2.85 -19.76 -4.82
C LEU A 146 3.96 -19.35 -3.85
N LEU A 147 3.88 -18.14 -3.29
CA LEU A 147 4.84 -17.64 -2.33
C LEU A 147 4.90 -18.54 -1.09
N LYS A 148 3.76 -19.01 -0.60
CA LYS A 148 3.70 -19.98 0.50
C LYS A 148 4.50 -21.25 0.18
N GLU A 149 4.32 -21.82 -1.01
CA GLU A 149 5.09 -23.00 -1.43
C GLU A 149 6.60 -22.72 -1.56
N ILE A 150 6.99 -21.53 -2.04
CA ILE A 150 8.39 -21.12 -2.12
C ILE A 150 8.99 -20.98 -0.71
N VAL A 151 8.28 -20.31 0.20
CA VAL A 151 8.71 -20.14 1.59
C VAL A 151 8.86 -21.49 2.28
N GLU A 152 7.91 -22.40 2.12
CA GLU A 152 8.01 -23.76 2.66
C GLU A 152 9.22 -24.52 2.11
N LYS A 153 9.57 -24.33 0.82
CA LYS A 153 10.78 -24.91 0.23
C LYS A 153 12.04 -24.31 0.83
N VAL A 154 12.09 -22.99 0.99
CA VAL A 154 13.21 -22.27 1.63
C VAL A 154 13.42 -22.76 3.07
N GLU A 155 12.35 -22.99 3.83
CA GLU A 155 12.45 -23.53 5.19
C GLU A 155 12.95 -24.98 5.21
N LYS A 156 12.44 -25.82 4.31
CA LYS A 156 12.84 -27.24 4.21
C LYS A 156 14.26 -27.42 3.66
N SER A 157 14.77 -26.46 2.88
CA SER A 157 16.15 -26.46 2.37
C SER A 157 17.20 -26.05 3.40
N CYS A 158 16.81 -25.57 4.60
CA CYS A 158 17.74 -25.21 5.68
C CYS A 158 18.52 -26.40 6.32
N ILE A 159 18.61 -27.56 5.65
CA ILE A 159 19.58 -28.62 5.96
C ILE A 159 20.84 -28.34 5.12
N PRO A 160 22.02 -28.17 5.73
CA PRO A 160 23.15 -27.50 5.08
C PRO A 160 23.71 -28.36 3.95
N ARG A 161 23.37 -28.00 2.72
CA ARG A 161 24.21 -28.24 1.54
C ARG A 161 24.40 -26.90 0.89
N GLY A 162 25.60 -26.34 1.06
CA GLY A 162 25.95 -25.06 0.46
C GLY A 162 25.79 -25.16 -1.04
N ASP A 163 24.86 -24.40 -1.61
CA ASP A 163 24.73 -24.21 -3.05
C ASP A 163 23.95 -22.92 -3.33
N SER A 164 24.36 -22.21 -4.37
CA SER A 164 23.82 -20.95 -4.88
C SER A 164 22.30 -20.90 -5.04
N GLY A 165 21.61 -22.04 -5.08
CA GLY A 165 20.16 -22.15 -5.25
C GLY A 165 19.32 -21.62 -4.07
N GLU A 166 19.78 -21.73 -2.82
CA GLU A 166 19.01 -21.23 -1.65
C GLU A 166 18.91 -19.70 -1.65
N GLY A 167 20.00 -19.02 -2.02
CA GLY A 167 20.02 -17.56 -2.19
C GLY A 167 19.08 -17.09 -3.29
N VAL A 168 18.99 -17.83 -4.40
CA VAL A 168 18.09 -17.51 -5.52
C VAL A 168 16.63 -17.66 -5.11
N LEU A 169 16.25 -18.74 -4.42
CA LEU A 169 14.86 -18.92 -3.95
C LEU A 169 14.44 -17.84 -2.97
N LYS A 170 15.33 -17.44 -2.05
CA LYS A 170 15.08 -16.34 -1.13
C LYS A 170 14.85 -15.03 -1.89
N GLN A 171 15.69 -14.70 -2.86
CA GLN A 171 15.52 -13.50 -3.69
C GLN A 171 14.20 -13.52 -4.48
N ILE A 172 13.83 -14.66 -5.07
CA ILE A 172 12.53 -14.81 -5.75
C ILE A 172 11.39 -14.58 -4.75
N SER A 173 11.45 -15.18 -3.55
CA SER A 173 10.41 -15.03 -2.54
C SER A 173 10.26 -13.58 -2.06
N GLU A 174 11.36 -12.88 -1.83
CA GLU A 174 11.36 -11.47 -1.43
C GLU A 174 10.78 -10.57 -2.53
N LYS A 175 11.11 -10.84 -3.79
CA LYS A 175 10.61 -10.06 -4.92
C LYS A 175 9.13 -10.31 -5.19
N VAL A 176 8.68 -11.57 -5.13
CA VAL A 176 7.25 -11.91 -5.25
C VAL A 176 6.46 -11.27 -4.11
N LEU A 177 6.99 -11.27 -2.89
CA LEU A 177 6.36 -10.61 -1.75
C LEU A 177 6.21 -9.10 -1.98
N GLU A 178 7.28 -8.44 -2.41
CA GLU A 178 7.29 -7.00 -2.72
C GLU A 178 6.30 -6.64 -3.83
N ASP A 179 6.32 -7.37 -4.95
CA ASP A 179 5.43 -7.11 -6.08
C ASP A 179 3.97 -7.41 -5.73
N THR A 180 3.71 -8.44 -4.92
CA THR A 180 2.36 -8.76 -4.45
C THR A 180 1.83 -7.69 -3.49
N PHE A 181 2.67 -7.21 -2.57
CA PHE A 181 2.31 -6.08 -1.69
C PHE A 181 1.98 -4.83 -2.53
N PHE A 182 2.82 -4.50 -3.51
CA PHE A 182 2.58 -3.38 -4.41
C PHE A 182 1.26 -3.54 -5.19
N LEU A 183 1.00 -4.73 -5.74
CA LEU A 183 -0.23 -5.03 -6.46
C LEU A 183 -1.47 -4.83 -5.58
N LEU A 184 -1.45 -5.33 -4.33
CA LEU A 184 -2.56 -5.18 -3.39
C LEU A 184 -2.81 -3.71 -3.03
N MET A 185 -1.76 -2.90 -2.86
CA MET A 185 -1.90 -1.45 -2.65
C MET A 185 -2.45 -0.77 -3.90
N ALA A 186 -2.02 -1.22 -5.07
CA ALA A 186 -2.40 -0.63 -6.35
C ALA A 186 -3.88 -0.85 -6.70
N ILE A 187 -4.38 -2.07 -6.57
CA ILE A 187 -5.79 -2.39 -6.87
C ILE A 187 -6.75 -1.75 -5.86
N SER A 188 -6.30 -1.55 -4.62
CA SER A 188 -7.07 -0.93 -3.54
C SER A 188 -7.08 0.60 -3.61
N ALA A 189 -6.23 1.20 -4.45
CA ALA A 189 -6.16 2.63 -4.66
C ALA A 189 -7.13 3.11 -5.76
N GLY A 190 -7.47 4.40 -5.73
CA GLY A 190 -8.10 5.10 -6.85
C GLY A 190 -9.52 4.65 -7.19
N TRP A 191 -10.33 4.24 -6.21
CA TRP A 191 -11.76 4.00 -6.41
C TRP A 191 -12.47 5.30 -6.82
N ASN A 192 -13.36 5.21 -7.79
CA ASN A 192 -14.12 6.35 -8.27
C ASN A 192 -15.43 6.47 -7.48
N GLU A 193 -15.44 7.37 -6.50
CA GLU A 193 -16.55 7.58 -5.54
C GLU A 193 -17.92 7.81 -6.21
N GLY A 194 -17.96 8.26 -7.46
CA GLY A 194 -19.20 8.49 -8.21
C GLY A 194 -19.72 7.31 -9.04
N LEU A 195 -18.91 6.27 -9.27
CA LEU A 195 -19.24 5.15 -10.18
C LEU A 195 -19.30 3.80 -9.47
N GLU A 196 -18.58 3.63 -8.36
CA GLU A 196 -18.43 2.35 -7.67
C GLU A 196 -19.24 2.36 -6.38
N ARG A 197 -20.10 1.34 -6.17
CA ARG A 197 -20.92 1.29 -4.95
C ARG A 197 -20.00 1.04 -3.74
N THR A 198 -20.20 1.83 -2.69
CA THR A 198 -19.40 1.81 -1.47
C THR A 198 -19.35 0.42 -0.82
N GLU A 199 -20.44 -0.35 -0.84
CA GLU A 199 -20.50 -1.70 -0.28
C GLU A 199 -19.53 -2.68 -0.95
N PHE A 200 -19.37 -2.61 -2.27
CA PHE A 200 -18.42 -3.46 -3.00
C PHE A 200 -16.99 -3.11 -2.68
N VAL A 201 -16.70 -1.81 -2.58
CA VAL A 201 -15.35 -1.34 -2.24
C VAL A 201 -14.96 -1.82 -0.85
N VAL A 202 -15.90 -1.84 0.09
CA VAL A 202 -15.67 -2.39 1.44
C VAL A 202 -15.39 -3.89 1.39
N GLU A 203 -16.22 -4.68 0.70
CA GLU A 203 -16.01 -6.14 0.59
C GLU A 203 -14.70 -6.48 -0.14
N PHE A 204 -14.39 -5.76 -1.22
CA PHE A 204 -13.13 -5.92 -1.95
C PHE A 204 -11.93 -5.62 -1.06
N ASN A 205 -11.95 -4.50 -0.34
CA ASN A 205 -10.85 -4.13 0.56
C ASN A 205 -10.75 -5.05 1.78
N ASP A 206 -11.86 -5.68 2.23
CA ASP A 206 -11.80 -6.75 3.23
C ASP A 206 -11.03 -7.97 2.71
N GLN A 207 -11.28 -8.38 1.45
CA GLN A 207 -10.51 -9.45 0.81
C GLN A 207 -9.03 -9.09 0.67
N VAL A 208 -8.72 -7.85 0.27
CA VAL A 208 -7.33 -7.36 0.25
C VAL A 208 -6.70 -7.42 1.64
N GLY A 209 -7.42 -7.00 2.69
CA GLY A 209 -6.97 -7.08 4.08
C GLY A 209 -6.60 -8.50 4.50
N ARG A 210 -7.43 -9.49 4.14
CA ARG A 210 -7.14 -10.92 4.40
C ARG A 210 -5.87 -11.39 3.68
N LEU A 211 -5.67 -10.98 2.44
CA LEU A 211 -4.46 -11.31 1.66
C LEU A 211 -3.22 -10.63 2.24
N LEU A 212 -3.32 -9.39 2.73
CA LEU A 212 -2.23 -8.71 3.42
C LEU A 212 -1.87 -9.42 4.74
N CYS A 213 -2.84 -9.93 5.49
CA CYS A 213 -2.57 -10.74 6.67
C CYS A 213 -1.77 -12.01 6.33
N GLN A 214 -2.15 -12.72 5.26
CA GLN A 214 -1.39 -13.88 4.79
C GLN A 214 0.02 -13.50 4.34
N LEU A 215 0.16 -12.39 3.60
CA LEU A 215 1.44 -11.90 3.14
C LEU A 215 2.36 -11.52 4.31
N SER A 216 1.81 -10.94 5.38
CA SER A 216 2.55 -10.62 6.60
C SER A 216 3.07 -11.86 7.32
N GLN A 217 2.25 -12.92 7.42
CA GLN A 217 2.68 -14.20 7.98
C GLN A 217 3.87 -14.77 7.18
N LEU A 218 3.79 -14.74 5.85
CA LEU A 218 4.87 -15.20 4.98
C LEU A 218 6.13 -14.34 5.11
N GLN A 219 5.98 -13.02 5.23
CA GLN A 219 7.10 -12.10 5.49
C GLN A 219 7.82 -12.46 6.79
N HIS A 220 7.06 -12.68 7.86
CA HIS A 220 7.61 -13.05 9.16
C HIS A 220 8.44 -14.34 9.06
N THR A 221 7.92 -15.34 8.35
CA THR A 221 8.65 -16.60 8.11
C THR A 221 9.95 -16.38 7.33
N LEU A 222 9.96 -15.48 6.35
CA LEU A 222 11.16 -15.15 5.58
C LEU A 222 12.21 -14.38 6.38
N LEU A 223 11.79 -13.56 7.34
CA LEU A 223 12.67 -12.75 8.19
C LEU A 223 13.28 -13.54 9.36
N LYS A 224 12.70 -14.69 9.76
CA LYS A 224 13.14 -15.54 10.88
C LYS A 224 13.60 -14.75 12.13
N ASP A 225 12.68 -14.01 12.73
CA ASP A 225 12.70 -13.79 14.19
C ASP A 225 11.94 -14.96 14.82
N ASP A 226 12.56 -15.66 15.77
CA ASP A 226 11.94 -16.77 16.51
C ASP A 226 10.66 -16.29 17.22
N ALA A 227 9.48 -16.79 16.79
CA ALA A 227 8.22 -16.55 17.50
C ALA A 227 7.21 -17.69 17.30
N PRO A 228 6.27 -17.87 18.25
CA PRO A 228 5.62 -19.15 18.53
C PRO A 228 4.62 -19.54 17.43
N LYS A 229 4.58 -20.84 17.14
CA LYS A 229 3.61 -21.47 16.23
C LYS A 229 2.19 -21.04 16.59
N GLY A 230 1.51 -20.36 15.67
CA GLY A 230 0.07 -20.12 15.76
C GLY A 230 -0.68 -21.43 15.54
N GLU A 231 -1.48 -21.83 16.53
CA GLU A 231 -2.40 -22.96 16.40
C GLU A 231 -3.51 -22.62 15.41
N ALA A 232 -3.91 -23.63 14.63
CA ALA A 232 -4.99 -23.54 13.67
C ALA A 232 -6.33 -23.21 14.35
N HIS A 233 -7.10 -22.32 13.72
CA HIS A 233 -8.44 -21.92 14.17
C HIS A 233 -9.37 -23.12 14.36
N SER A 234 -10.04 -23.15 15.51
CA SER A 234 -11.26 -23.93 15.75
C SER A 234 -12.46 -23.03 15.48
N ASP A 235 -13.46 -23.56 14.76
CA ASP A 235 -14.77 -22.94 14.49
C ASP A 235 -15.65 -22.89 15.76
N ALA A 236 -15.21 -22.18 16.79
CA ALA A 236 -15.99 -21.91 17.99
C ALA A 236 -16.22 -20.40 18.14
N GLU A 237 -17.43 -20.00 18.54
CA GLU A 237 -17.76 -18.61 18.84
C GLU A 237 -16.79 -18.06 19.90
N MET A 238 -15.93 -17.12 19.48
CA MET A 238 -14.92 -16.51 20.34
C MET A 238 -15.54 -15.39 21.21
N PRO A 239 -15.15 -15.29 22.50
CA PRO A 239 -15.53 -14.16 23.36
C PRO A 239 -15.03 -12.81 22.80
N GLU A 240 -15.75 -11.72 23.09
CA GLU A 240 -15.46 -10.35 22.61
C GLU A 240 -14.04 -9.87 22.98
N GLU A 241 -13.55 -10.24 24.17
CA GLU A 241 -12.18 -9.91 24.60
C GLU A 241 -11.10 -10.67 23.81
N ALA A 242 -11.40 -11.91 23.37
CA ALA A 242 -10.53 -12.68 22.50
C ALA A 242 -10.52 -12.10 21.08
N LEU A 243 -11.67 -11.60 20.60
CA LEU A 243 -11.77 -10.88 19.31
C LEU A 243 -10.96 -9.57 19.32
N ILE A 244 -11.04 -8.78 20.39
CA ILE A 244 -10.25 -7.55 20.53
C ILE A 244 -8.75 -7.86 20.58
N THR A 245 -8.37 -8.93 21.28
CA THR A 245 -6.96 -9.34 21.41
C THR A 245 -6.42 -9.84 20.06
N GLU A 246 -7.19 -10.62 19.32
CA GLU A 246 -6.82 -11.10 17.98
C GLU A 246 -6.78 -9.96 16.96
N ALA A 247 -7.72 -9.01 17.03
CA ALA A 247 -7.70 -7.82 16.18
C ALA A 247 -6.45 -6.94 16.46
N LYS A 248 -6.07 -6.77 17.73
CA LYS A 248 -4.82 -6.08 18.11
C LYS A 248 -3.59 -6.81 17.57
N ARG A 249 -3.55 -8.14 17.70
CA ARG A 249 -2.46 -8.97 17.18
C ARG A 249 -2.36 -8.85 15.66
N THR A 250 -3.48 -8.96 14.96
CA THR A 250 -3.56 -8.81 13.51
C THR A 250 -3.12 -7.41 13.07
N GLY A 251 -3.54 -6.37 13.80
CA GLY A 251 -3.10 -4.99 13.57
C GLY A 251 -1.58 -4.83 13.69
N GLN A 252 -0.97 -5.37 14.74
CA GLN A 252 0.49 -5.34 14.93
C GLN A 252 1.25 -6.10 13.83
N ILE A 253 0.70 -7.23 13.38
CA ILE A 253 1.27 -8.04 12.29
C ILE A 253 1.24 -7.23 10.98
N LEU A 254 0.15 -6.51 10.69
CA LEU A 254 0.07 -5.64 9.53
C LEU A 254 1.01 -4.43 9.65
N GLU A 255 1.10 -3.79 10.82
CA GLU A 255 2.03 -2.67 11.06
C GLU A 255 3.48 -3.04 10.67
N ARG A 256 3.92 -4.26 11.01
CA ARG A 256 5.24 -4.78 10.62
C ARG A 256 5.36 -4.95 9.10
N LEU A 257 4.37 -5.57 8.45
CA LEU A 257 4.36 -5.73 6.99
C LEU A 257 4.53 -4.38 6.29
N TYR A 258 3.73 -3.39 6.68
CA TYR A 258 3.84 -2.03 6.17
C TYR A 258 5.20 -1.42 6.48
N GLY A 259 5.71 -1.53 7.71
CA GLY A 259 7.01 -0.98 8.06
C GLY A 259 8.16 -1.52 7.18
N TYR A 260 8.15 -2.80 6.83
CA TYR A 260 9.17 -3.41 5.98
C TYR A 260 8.97 -3.17 4.47
N GLN A 261 7.72 -3.20 3.98
CA GLN A 261 7.45 -3.10 2.53
C GLN A 261 7.22 -1.67 2.04
N LEU A 262 6.66 -0.80 2.88
CA LEU A 262 6.34 0.56 2.50
C LEU A 262 7.57 1.34 1.99
N PRO A 263 8.76 1.30 2.63
CA PRO A 263 9.93 1.98 2.09
C PRO A 263 10.29 1.54 0.66
N LYS A 264 10.12 0.26 0.32
CA LYS A 264 10.38 -0.25 -1.03
C LYS A 264 9.36 0.28 -2.03
N LEU A 265 8.07 0.27 -1.64
CA LEU A 265 6.99 0.86 -2.42
C LEU A 265 7.21 2.36 -2.66
N LEU A 266 7.55 3.12 -1.62
CA LEU A 266 7.77 4.57 -1.72
C LEU A 266 8.95 4.88 -2.64
N ARG A 267 10.06 4.14 -2.56
CA ARG A 267 11.19 4.30 -3.49
C ARG A 267 10.79 3.98 -4.93
N ARG A 268 10.02 2.92 -5.16
CA ARG A 268 9.51 2.58 -6.50
C ARG A 268 8.65 3.70 -7.09
N LEU A 269 7.73 4.26 -6.29
CA LEU A 269 6.89 5.38 -6.71
C LEU A 269 7.72 6.65 -6.96
N ASP A 270 8.76 6.88 -6.16
CA ASP A 270 9.69 8.00 -6.35
C ASP A 270 10.50 7.89 -7.65
N THR A 271 10.99 6.68 -7.97
CA THR A 271 11.69 6.42 -9.23
C THR A 271 10.76 6.65 -10.43
N SER A 272 9.54 6.07 -10.41
CA SER A 272 8.55 6.27 -11.47
C SER A 272 8.16 7.73 -11.64
N ARG A 273 8.01 8.47 -10.52
CA ARG A 273 7.81 9.93 -10.54
C ARG A 273 8.93 10.60 -11.31
N LYS A 274 10.19 10.40 -10.90
CA LYS A 274 11.38 11.05 -11.46
C LYS A 274 11.55 10.78 -12.96
N GLU A 275 11.15 9.60 -13.43
CA GLU A 275 11.15 9.26 -14.86
C GLU A 275 10.08 10.01 -15.65
N LYS A 276 8.88 10.18 -15.08
CA LYS A 276 7.74 10.85 -15.73
C LYS A 276 7.77 12.38 -15.59
N GLY A 277 8.47 12.90 -14.59
CA GLY A 277 8.57 14.34 -14.34
C GLY A 277 9.03 14.70 -12.93
N ARG A 278 8.89 15.97 -12.58
CA ARG A 278 9.29 16.47 -11.25
C ARG A 278 8.24 16.22 -10.18
N CYS A 279 6.96 16.40 -10.48
CA CYS A 279 5.86 16.19 -9.54
C CYS A 279 4.86 15.19 -10.13
N TRP A 280 4.02 14.59 -9.29
CA TRP A 280 2.91 13.79 -9.80
C TRP A 280 1.85 14.66 -10.46
N HIS A 281 1.04 14.04 -11.34
CA HIS A 281 -0.22 14.63 -11.77
C HIS A 281 -1.28 14.39 -10.69
N ALA A 282 -2.20 15.33 -10.44
CA ALA A 282 -3.23 15.20 -9.40
C ALA A 282 -4.13 13.95 -9.56
N LYS A 283 -4.25 13.45 -10.80
CA LYS A 283 -5.01 12.23 -11.14
C LYS A 283 -4.12 11.03 -11.45
N SER A 284 -2.83 11.07 -11.10
CA SER A 284 -1.95 9.93 -11.36
C SER A 284 -2.34 8.75 -10.48
N THR A 285 -2.18 7.56 -11.05
CA THR A 285 -2.31 6.30 -10.32
C THR A 285 -1.30 6.25 -9.17
N ASP A 286 -0.04 6.62 -9.44
CA ASP A 286 1.05 6.62 -8.45
C ASP A 286 0.73 7.44 -7.20
N LEU A 287 0.14 8.64 -7.36
CA LEU A 287 -0.31 9.48 -6.24
C LEU A 287 -1.42 8.78 -5.45
N SER A 288 -2.34 8.11 -6.13
CA SER A 288 -3.45 7.39 -5.50
C SER A 288 -2.93 6.20 -4.69
N ILE A 289 -1.95 5.46 -5.22
CA ILE A 289 -1.25 4.37 -4.51
C ILE A 289 -0.52 4.90 -3.29
N PHE A 290 0.23 6.00 -3.46
CA PHE A 290 0.96 6.65 -2.37
C PHE A 290 0.03 7.04 -1.21
N ILE A 291 -1.03 7.79 -1.49
CA ILE A 291 -2.00 8.24 -0.48
C ILE A 291 -2.63 7.03 0.22
N HIS A 292 -3.09 6.03 -0.55
CA HIS A 292 -3.72 4.85 0.00
C HIS A 292 -2.77 4.04 0.91
N ALA A 293 -1.56 3.74 0.43
CA ALA A 293 -0.58 2.94 1.17
C ALA A 293 -0.13 3.63 2.47
N VAL A 294 0.06 4.95 2.45
CA VAL A 294 0.45 5.73 3.62
C VAL A 294 -0.67 5.77 4.67
N LEU A 295 -1.92 5.97 4.26
CA LEU A 295 -3.06 5.93 5.17
C LEU A 295 -3.29 4.53 5.76
N ALA A 296 -3.14 3.49 4.94
CA ALA A 296 -3.30 2.11 5.39
C ALA A 296 -2.18 1.66 6.35
N ALA A 297 -0.97 2.21 6.20
CA ALA A 297 0.16 1.86 7.05
C ALA A 297 -0.01 2.30 8.52
N GLY A 298 -0.68 3.42 8.77
CA GLY A 298 -0.93 3.93 10.12
C GLY A 298 0.37 3.97 10.96
N PRO A 299 0.40 3.35 12.17
CA PRO A 299 1.61 3.31 12.99
C PRO A 299 2.80 2.53 12.41
N GLY A 300 2.59 1.70 11.38
CA GLY A 300 3.68 1.04 10.65
C GLY A 300 4.69 2.03 10.04
N LEU A 301 4.30 3.30 9.85
CA LEU A 301 5.19 4.39 9.44
C LEU A 301 6.35 4.63 10.41
N LEU A 302 6.20 4.20 11.67
CA LEU A 302 7.13 4.48 12.76
C LEU A 302 8.17 3.37 12.96
N LEU A 303 8.20 2.36 12.09
CA LEU A 303 9.21 1.31 12.16
C LEU A 303 10.61 1.94 12.11
N GLY A 304 11.42 1.68 13.15
CA GLY A 304 12.76 2.23 13.31
C GLY A 304 12.84 3.62 13.97
N LEU A 305 11.70 4.25 14.30
CA LEU A 305 11.64 5.59 14.94
C LEU A 305 11.15 5.55 16.40
N GLU A 306 10.50 4.46 16.83
CA GLU A 306 10.03 4.35 18.21
C GLU A 306 11.14 3.94 19.18
N PRO A 307 11.19 4.53 20.39
CA PRO A 307 12.15 4.15 21.41
C PRO A 307 11.93 2.70 21.86
N THR A 308 13.02 1.98 22.16
CA THR A 308 13.05 0.58 22.61
C THR A 308 12.27 0.30 23.89
N THR A 309 11.75 1.32 24.56
CA THR A 309 11.02 1.27 25.84
C THR A 309 9.49 1.30 25.70
N CYS A 310 8.93 1.42 24.49
CA CYS A 310 7.46 1.35 24.33
C CYS A 310 6.92 -0.03 24.71
N VAL A 311 5.85 -0.09 25.50
CA VAL A 311 5.13 -1.34 25.84
C VAL A 311 4.56 -2.04 24.59
N CYS A 312 4.44 -1.32 23.47
CA CYS A 312 4.14 -1.90 22.16
C CYS A 312 5.26 -2.78 21.58
N ASN A 313 6.49 -2.65 22.10
CA ASN A 313 7.62 -3.57 21.92
C ASN A 313 7.75 -4.60 23.06
N ALA A 314 6.80 -4.70 24.01
CA ALA A 314 6.95 -5.53 25.21
C ALA A 314 7.00 -7.05 24.95
N ASN A 315 6.72 -7.50 23.72
CA ASN A 315 6.96 -8.89 23.30
C ASN A 315 8.15 -9.04 22.34
N GLY A 316 8.82 -7.95 21.99
CA GLY A 316 10.03 -7.94 21.20
C GLY A 316 11.24 -8.22 22.07
N LYS A 317 11.69 -9.48 22.09
CA LYS A 317 13.12 -9.80 22.22
C LYS A 317 13.91 -9.31 20.98
N ASP A 318 13.49 -8.22 20.36
CA ASP A 318 14.10 -7.65 19.17
C ASP A 318 15.31 -6.82 19.62
N LYS A 319 16.36 -7.55 20.04
CA LYS A 319 17.73 -7.04 20.12
C LYS A 319 18.37 -6.93 18.74
N THR A 320 17.57 -6.77 17.68
CA THR A 320 18.11 -6.43 16.36
C THR A 320 18.27 -4.92 16.31
N ASN A 321 19.51 -4.51 16.56
CA ASN A 321 20.00 -3.14 16.51
C ASN A 321 19.99 -2.63 15.06
N TYR A 322 18.83 -2.64 14.38
CA TYR A 322 18.65 -1.95 13.12
C TYR A 322 18.48 -0.46 13.43
N GLN A 323 19.60 0.24 13.55
CA GLN A 323 19.64 1.68 13.27
C GLN A 323 19.27 1.85 11.79
N VAL A 324 17.97 1.85 11.49
CA VAL A 324 17.49 2.38 10.22
C VAL A 324 17.89 3.84 10.24
N ASP A 325 18.72 4.27 9.27
CA ASP A 325 19.00 5.70 9.08
C ASP A 325 17.65 6.41 9.10
N ILE A 326 17.50 7.45 9.92
CA ILE A 326 16.26 8.22 10.04
C ILE A 326 15.77 8.62 8.64
N ASN A 327 16.70 8.91 7.73
CA ASN A 327 16.46 9.23 6.33
C ASN A 327 15.80 8.13 5.48
N GLU A 328 15.91 6.87 5.90
CA GLU A 328 15.35 5.69 5.24
C GLU A 328 14.08 5.17 5.94
N SER A 329 13.66 5.82 7.03
CA SER A 329 12.40 5.46 7.70
C SER A 329 11.18 5.69 6.79
N PRO A 330 10.12 4.88 6.92
CA PRO A 330 8.92 5.04 6.10
C PRO A 330 8.29 6.43 6.26
N LEU A 331 8.29 6.99 7.48
CA LEU A 331 7.80 8.34 7.74
C LEU A 331 8.63 9.40 6.99
N MET A 332 9.96 9.34 7.01
CA MET A 332 10.79 10.33 6.31
C MET A 332 10.64 10.24 4.79
N LEU A 333 10.55 9.03 4.23
CA LEU A 333 10.27 8.85 2.80
C LEU A 333 8.90 9.41 2.42
N THR A 334 7.90 9.24 3.29
CA THR A 334 6.56 9.83 3.11
C THR A 334 6.62 11.36 3.10
N LEU A 335 7.32 11.96 4.05
CA LEU A 335 7.47 13.42 4.14
C LEU A 335 8.23 14.00 2.93
N ARG A 336 9.26 13.31 2.42
CA ARG A 336 9.96 13.71 1.19
C ARG A 336 9.08 13.63 -0.04
N LEU A 337 8.25 12.59 -0.16
CA LEU A 337 7.29 12.46 -1.27
C LEU A 337 6.15 13.48 -1.18
N LEU A 338 5.80 13.94 0.02
CA LEU A 338 4.92 15.11 0.19
C LEU A 338 5.62 16.40 -0.28
N GLU A 339 6.90 16.60 0.07
CA GLU A 339 7.69 17.78 -0.36
C GLU A 339 7.84 17.81 -1.89
N GLU A 340 8.38 16.74 -2.47
CA GLU A 340 8.78 16.71 -3.88
C GLU A 340 7.72 16.11 -4.82
N GLY A 341 6.98 15.10 -4.37
CA GLY A 341 5.99 14.40 -5.19
C GLY A 341 4.69 15.18 -5.31
N CYS A 342 4.23 15.77 -4.19
CA CYS A 342 3.04 16.63 -4.17
C CYS A 342 3.36 18.11 -4.38
N GLY A 343 4.63 18.48 -4.57
CA GLY A 343 5.06 19.87 -4.81
C GLY A 343 4.98 20.80 -3.59
N LEU A 344 4.72 20.29 -2.39
CA LEU A 344 4.54 21.13 -1.19
C LEU A 344 5.79 21.93 -0.80
N GLY A 345 6.97 21.47 -1.21
CA GLY A 345 8.26 22.15 -1.00
C GLY A 345 8.37 23.50 -1.69
N GLU A 346 7.54 23.75 -2.69
CA GLU A 346 7.59 24.97 -3.50
C GLU A 346 6.27 25.73 -3.45
N PRO A 347 6.32 27.06 -3.37
CA PRO A 347 5.14 27.87 -3.60
C PRO A 347 4.74 27.77 -5.09
N LEU A 348 3.44 27.60 -5.33
CA LEU A 348 2.80 27.48 -6.67
C LEU A 348 3.14 28.64 -7.65
N ASP A 349 3.67 29.77 -7.15
CA ASP A 349 3.87 31.00 -7.92
C ASP A 349 5.34 31.37 -8.22
N VAL A 350 6.34 30.61 -7.74
CA VAL A 350 7.76 31.02 -7.88
C VAL A 350 8.34 30.51 -9.21
N ASN A 351 8.24 31.37 -10.23
CA ASN A 351 8.93 31.34 -11.53
C ASN A 351 8.17 30.78 -12.76
N LYS A 352 7.09 31.48 -13.15
CA LYS A 352 6.92 31.95 -14.55
C LYS A 352 6.90 33.48 -14.68
N GLY A 353 7.47 34.16 -13.68
CA GLY A 353 7.68 35.61 -13.68
C GLY A 353 8.97 35.99 -14.39
N GLY A 354 8.98 35.86 -15.71
CA GLY A 354 10.12 36.23 -16.56
C GLY A 354 9.76 36.16 -18.04
N GLY A 355 8.80 36.99 -18.46
CA GLY A 355 8.44 37.16 -19.87
C GLY A 355 7.36 36.21 -20.39
N GLY A 356 6.14 36.72 -20.49
CA GLY A 356 5.28 36.49 -21.65
C GLY A 356 4.72 35.08 -21.93
N THR A 357 4.64 34.16 -20.97
CA THR A 357 3.87 32.92 -21.16
C THR A 357 2.77 32.82 -20.12
N SER A 358 1.53 32.95 -20.57
CA SER A 358 0.33 32.70 -19.79
C SER A 358 0.42 31.32 -19.12
N THR A 359 0.49 31.30 -17.79
CA THR A 359 0.26 30.08 -17.01
C THR A 359 -1.13 29.56 -17.36
N ASN A 360 -1.19 28.42 -18.04
CA ASN A 360 -2.45 27.80 -18.43
C ASN A 360 -3.29 27.57 -17.15
N PRO A 361 -4.51 28.13 -17.03
CA PRO A 361 -5.32 28.04 -15.81
C PRO A 361 -5.64 26.59 -15.42
N LEU A 362 -5.68 25.68 -16.39
CA LEU A 362 -5.87 24.24 -16.14
C LEU A 362 -4.66 23.60 -15.44
N ALA A 363 -3.44 24.05 -15.75
CA ALA A 363 -2.23 23.55 -15.10
C ALA A 363 -2.16 23.99 -13.64
N LEU A 364 -2.49 25.25 -13.37
CA LEU A 364 -2.52 25.80 -12.01
C LEU A 364 -3.63 25.17 -11.15
N ALA A 365 -4.77 24.83 -11.75
CA ALA A 365 -5.82 24.08 -11.06
C ALA A 365 -5.38 22.65 -10.71
N ALA A 366 -4.69 21.95 -11.62
CA ALA A 366 -4.16 20.62 -11.37
C ALA A 366 -3.05 20.61 -10.30
N GLU A 367 -2.19 21.62 -10.29
CA GLU A 367 -1.15 21.79 -9.28
C GLU A 367 -1.74 22.11 -7.90
N ALA A 368 -2.76 22.97 -7.84
CA ALA A 368 -3.49 23.23 -6.61
C ALA A 368 -4.22 21.97 -6.08
N GLU A 369 -4.81 21.16 -6.97
CA GLU A 369 -5.43 19.87 -6.60
C GLU A 369 -4.38 18.91 -6.00
N LEU A 370 -3.19 18.85 -6.61
CA LEU A 370 -2.08 18.04 -6.12
C LEU A 370 -1.64 18.46 -4.71
N HIS A 371 -1.39 19.76 -4.50
CA HIS A 371 -1.00 20.28 -3.20
C HIS A 371 -2.09 20.04 -2.14
N LEU A 372 -3.36 20.22 -2.50
CA LEU A 372 -4.48 19.95 -1.60
C LEU A 372 -4.49 18.50 -1.13
N ARG A 373 -4.30 17.54 -2.06
CA ARG A 373 -4.20 16.12 -1.71
C ARG A 373 -3.03 15.83 -0.77
N GLY A 374 -1.88 16.48 -0.99
CA GLY A 374 -0.71 16.37 -0.10
C GLY A 374 -0.99 16.91 1.31
N LEU A 375 -1.59 18.10 1.43
CA LEU A 375 -1.96 18.68 2.74
C LEU A 375 -3.03 17.86 3.46
N LEU A 376 -4.03 17.33 2.74
CA LEU A 376 -5.03 16.44 3.32
C LEU A 376 -4.38 15.16 3.85
N LEU A 377 -3.41 14.58 3.13
CA LEU A 377 -2.67 13.42 3.64
C LEU A 377 -1.89 13.78 4.91
N LEU A 378 -1.19 14.92 4.93
CA LEU A 378 -0.46 15.39 6.11
C LEU A 378 -1.39 15.57 7.33
N MET A 379 -2.57 16.16 7.13
CA MET A 379 -3.60 16.28 8.16
C MET A 379 -4.04 14.90 8.67
N ARG A 380 -4.37 13.95 7.78
CA ARG A 380 -4.77 12.59 8.16
C ARG A 380 -3.67 11.83 8.91
N LEU A 381 -2.41 12.01 8.54
CA LEU A 381 -1.28 11.45 9.27
C LEU A 381 -1.23 11.93 10.72
N SER A 382 -1.54 13.21 10.95
CA SER A 382 -1.59 13.79 12.29
C SER A 382 -2.80 13.36 13.13
N GLU A 383 -3.80 12.67 12.56
CA GLU A 383 -4.92 12.08 13.31
C GLU A 383 -4.47 10.83 14.09
N HIS A 384 -3.47 10.09 13.59
CA HIS A 384 -2.94 8.90 14.26
C HIS A 384 -2.10 9.28 15.48
N ALA A 385 -2.60 9.00 16.68
CA ALA A 385 -1.97 9.42 17.94
C ALA A 385 -0.47 9.08 18.07
N ARG A 386 -0.03 7.90 17.62
CA ARG A 386 1.40 7.49 17.64
C ARG A 386 2.24 8.30 16.65
N VAL A 387 1.77 8.42 15.41
CA VAL A 387 2.46 9.16 14.34
C VAL A 387 2.58 10.63 14.72
N ARG A 388 1.49 11.16 15.25
CA ARG A 388 1.37 12.50 15.81
C ARG A 388 2.47 12.83 16.82
N VAL A 389 2.70 11.97 17.82
CA VAL A 389 3.75 12.17 18.83
C VAL A 389 5.14 12.26 18.18
N VAL A 390 5.45 11.39 17.22
CA VAL A 390 6.75 11.43 16.54
C VAL A 390 6.89 12.69 15.67
N MET A 391 5.85 13.09 14.95
CA MET A 391 5.86 14.31 14.13
C MET A 391 6.05 15.60 14.95
N THR A 392 5.71 15.60 16.23
CA THR A 392 5.94 16.75 17.13
C THR A 392 7.37 16.92 17.61
N GLN A 393 8.26 15.95 17.32
CA GLN A 393 9.68 16.12 17.63
C GLN A 393 10.23 17.37 16.92
N PRO A 394 11.05 18.21 17.60
CA PRO A 394 11.41 19.54 17.09
C PRO A 394 11.95 19.56 15.66
N ARG A 395 12.74 18.55 15.28
CA ARG A 395 13.30 18.42 13.92
C ARG A 395 12.22 18.16 12.86
N LEU A 396 11.32 17.21 13.12
CA LEU A 396 10.25 16.81 12.19
C LEU A 396 9.16 17.87 12.13
N PHE A 397 8.81 18.46 13.27
CA PHE A 397 7.85 19.56 13.34
C PHE A 397 8.34 20.76 12.52
N ARG A 398 9.62 21.16 12.72
CA ARG A 398 10.25 22.22 11.95
C ARG A 398 10.25 21.91 10.45
N TYR A 399 10.59 20.67 10.07
CA TYR A 399 10.56 20.25 8.68
C TYR A 399 9.15 20.36 8.08
N CYS A 400 8.11 19.83 8.76
CA CYS A 400 6.73 19.91 8.27
C CYS A 400 6.26 21.36 8.13
N LEU A 401 6.60 22.21 9.10
CA LEU A 401 6.26 23.64 9.06
C LEU A 401 6.97 24.35 7.90
N GLU A 402 8.30 24.28 7.85
CA GLU A 402 9.13 25.04 6.90
C GLU A 402 9.02 24.53 5.46
N ARG A 403 8.92 23.20 5.27
CA ARG A 403 8.98 22.57 3.96
C ARG A 403 7.63 22.16 3.38
N LEU A 404 6.61 21.89 4.20
CA LEU A 404 5.33 21.37 3.68
C LEU A 404 4.19 22.38 3.79
N VAL A 405 4.10 23.09 4.92
CA VAL A 405 2.96 23.96 5.23
C VAL A 405 3.19 25.41 4.79
N LEU A 406 4.30 26.03 5.20
CA LEU A 406 4.55 27.44 4.93
C LEU A 406 4.57 27.81 3.43
N PRO A 407 5.15 27.01 2.52
CA PRO A 407 5.11 27.33 1.09
C PRO A 407 3.68 27.45 0.55
N SER A 408 2.75 26.61 1.04
CA SER A 408 1.34 26.66 0.67
C SER A 408 0.58 27.86 1.24
N CYS A 409 1.07 28.45 2.36
CA CYS A 409 0.48 29.65 2.96
C CYS A 409 0.81 30.94 2.18
N LEU A 410 1.87 30.93 1.38
CA LEU A 410 2.36 32.10 0.63
C LEU A 410 1.59 32.36 -0.68
N TRP A 411 0.60 31.52 -1.01
CA TRP A 411 -0.14 31.62 -2.26
C TRP A 411 -1.00 32.91 -2.34
N ARG A 412 -0.86 33.66 -3.43
CA ARG A 412 -1.51 34.97 -3.60
C ARG A 412 -2.87 34.85 -4.30
N ALA A 413 -3.85 35.56 -3.71
CA ALA A 413 -5.17 35.97 -4.22
C ALA A 413 -5.97 35.01 -5.12
N GLY A 414 -7.20 34.69 -4.70
CA GLY A 414 -8.17 33.88 -5.47
C GLY A 414 -8.89 32.87 -4.59
N ARG A 415 -10.02 32.33 -5.07
CA ARG A 415 -10.81 31.34 -4.30
C ARG A 415 -10.03 30.06 -4.01
N THR A 416 -9.24 29.59 -4.97
CA THR A 416 -8.39 28.40 -4.81
C THR A 416 -7.23 28.68 -3.83
N ALA A 417 -6.65 29.88 -3.88
CA ALA A 417 -5.63 30.33 -2.92
C ALA A 417 -6.15 30.46 -1.50
N GLU A 418 -7.40 30.88 -1.33
CA GLU A 418 -8.05 30.87 -0.02
C GLU A 418 -8.30 29.45 0.48
N ALA A 419 -8.78 28.53 -0.37
CA ALA A 419 -9.01 27.14 0.00
C ALA A 419 -7.70 26.44 0.43
N MET A 420 -6.60 26.67 -0.29
CA MET A 420 -5.29 26.13 0.06
C MET A 420 -4.72 26.72 1.35
N ARG A 421 -4.85 28.04 1.56
CA ARG A 421 -4.46 28.65 2.84
C ARG A 421 -5.27 28.08 4.00
N LYS A 422 -6.57 27.82 3.80
CA LYS A 422 -7.40 27.13 4.79
C LYS A 422 -6.91 25.70 5.03
N ALA A 423 -6.61 24.93 3.99
CA ALA A 423 -6.09 23.56 4.14
C ALA A 423 -4.71 23.54 4.85
N ALA A 424 -3.82 24.46 4.51
CA ALA A 424 -2.52 24.61 5.15
C ALA A 424 -2.66 25.06 6.61
N ALA A 425 -3.56 26.00 6.91
CA ALA A 425 -3.87 26.42 8.28
C ALA A 425 -4.49 25.26 9.09
N THR A 426 -5.39 24.46 8.51
CA THR A 426 -5.95 23.28 9.18
C THR A 426 -4.87 22.23 9.43
N SER A 427 -3.96 22.01 8.48
CA SER A 427 -2.81 21.10 8.65
C SER A 427 -1.89 21.60 9.76
N LEU A 428 -1.63 22.92 9.83
CA LEU A 428 -0.86 23.54 10.90
C LEU A 428 -1.56 23.36 12.26
N VAL A 429 -2.86 23.62 12.34
CA VAL A 429 -3.64 23.44 13.57
C VAL A 429 -3.61 21.98 14.00
N ALA A 430 -3.71 21.03 13.08
CA ALA A 430 -3.61 19.61 13.39
C ALA A 430 -2.21 19.24 13.92
N LEU A 431 -1.15 19.79 13.33
CA LEU A 431 0.24 19.66 13.81
C LEU A 431 0.49 20.38 15.15
N LEU A 432 -0.21 21.47 15.45
CA LEU A 432 -0.08 22.19 16.73
C LEU A 432 -0.89 21.51 17.83
N ALA A 433 -2.11 21.05 17.52
CA ALA A 433 -2.93 20.25 18.41
C ALA A 433 -2.24 18.93 18.78
N ALA A 434 -1.32 18.44 17.93
CA ALA A 434 -0.42 17.35 18.25
C ALA A 434 0.58 17.66 19.37
N VAL A 435 1.08 18.89 19.43
CA VAL A 435 2.09 19.34 20.41
C VAL A 435 1.46 19.59 21.78
N VAL A 436 0.18 19.97 21.82
CA VAL A 436 -0.54 20.24 23.08
C VAL A 436 -0.84 18.91 23.79
N PRO A 437 -0.26 18.64 24.98
CA PRO A 437 -0.58 17.43 25.72
C PRO A 437 -2.07 17.41 26.09
N LEU A 438 -2.75 16.30 25.79
CA LEU A 438 -4.16 16.07 26.14
C LEU A 438 -4.40 15.92 27.66
N ASN A 439 -3.33 15.88 28.45
CA ASN A 439 -3.41 15.94 29.90
C ASN A 439 -3.09 17.38 30.34
N PRO A 440 -3.97 18.06 31.09
CA PRO A 440 -3.58 19.30 31.75
C PRO A 440 -2.33 19.02 32.62
N PRO A 441 -1.37 19.95 32.69
CA PRO A 441 -0.21 19.77 33.55
C PRO A 441 -0.72 19.52 34.97
N THR A 442 -0.49 18.32 35.48
CA THR A 442 -0.76 17.99 36.88
C THR A 442 0.19 18.85 37.70
N PRO A 443 -0.29 19.61 38.70
CA PRO A 443 0.59 20.42 39.50
C PRO A 443 1.42 19.51 40.41
N ALA A 444 2.68 19.92 40.63
CA ALA A 444 3.72 19.29 41.46
C ALA A 444 4.53 18.19 40.73
N SER A 445 5.86 18.15 40.78
CA SER A 445 6.87 18.79 41.65
C SER A 445 8.26 18.57 41.03
N HIS A 446 9.10 19.62 40.98
CA HIS A 446 10.59 19.66 40.83
C HIS A 446 11.25 18.60 39.92
N SER A 447 11.98 18.88 38.84
CA SER A 447 13.11 19.80 38.61
C SER A 447 13.57 19.56 37.15
N SER A 448 13.69 20.55 36.28
CA SER A 448 14.95 21.29 36.08
C SER A 448 14.65 22.65 35.44
N SER A 449 15.11 23.70 36.09
CA SER A 449 15.16 25.06 35.56
C SER A 449 16.12 25.13 34.36
N GLU A 450 15.63 24.92 33.15
CA GLU A 450 16.18 25.63 31.99
C GLU A 450 15.53 27.01 31.98
N GLY A 451 16.32 28.03 32.35
CA GLY A 451 15.84 29.39 32.40
C GLY A 451 15.37 29.85 31.02
N VAL A 452 14.20 30.48 30.99
CA VAL A 452 13.58 31.11 29.81
C VAL A 452 14.66 31.81 28.99
N SER A 453 14.81 31.37 27.74
CA SER A 453 15.83 31.89 26.85
C SER A 453 15.56 33.39 26.59
N PRO A 454 16.60 34.21 26.35
CA PRO A 454 16.43 35.64 26.07
C PRO A 454 15.49 35.91 24.88
N ARG A 455 15.36 34.92 23.98
CA ARG A 455 14.54 34.98 22.78
C ARG A 455 13.06 34.74 23.07
N GLU A 456 12.74 33.91 24.05
CA GLU A 456 11.37 33.69 24.55
C GLU A 456 10.88 34.93 25.33
N ARG A 457 11.74 35.53 26.16
CA ARG A 457 11.44 36.81 26.84
C ARG A 457 11.14 37.96 25.88
N MET A 458 11.85 38.02 24.75
CA MET A 458 11.58 39.00 23.69
C MET A 458 10.23 38.75 22.99
N LEU A 459 9.82 37.49 22.85
CA LEU A 459 8.56 37.13 22.21
C LEU A 459 7.37 37.46 23.12
N ASP A 460 7.50 37.20 24.43
CA ASP A 460 6.49 37.53 25.44
C ASP A 460 6.32 39.05 25.57
N GLN A 461 7.42 39.81 25.60
CA GLN A 461 7.37 41.28 25.59
C GLN A 461 6.66 41.83 24.34
N TRP A 462 6.84 41.20 23.19
CA TRP A 462 6.18 41.63 21.95
C TRP A 462 4.68 41.29 21.92
N LEU A 463 4.27 40.22 22.60
CA LEU A 463 2.87 39.81 22.72
C LEU A 463 2.10 40.69 23.70
N ASP A 464 2.74 41.18 24.76
CA ASP A 464 2.13 42.06 25.77
C ASP A 464 2.00 43.53 25.32
N GLU A 465 2.65 43.93 24.21
CA GLU A 465 2.57 45.29 23.64
C GLU A 465 1.48 45.48 22.57
N ARG A 466 0.53 44.54 22.44
CA ARG A 466 -0.70 44.68 21.65
C ARG A 466 -1.94 44.43 22.50
#